data_AF-A0A7V1ARN0-F1
#
_entry.id   AF-A0A7V1ARN0-F1
#
_cell.length_a   1.000
_cell.length_b   1.000
_cell.length_c   1.000
_cell.angle_alpha   90.00
_cell.angle_beta   90.00
_cell.angle_gamma   90.00
#
_symmetry.space_group_name_H-M   'P 1'
#
loop_
_entity.id
_entity.type
_entity.pdbx_description
1 polymer ?
#
loop_
_entity_poly.entity_id
_entity_poly.type
_entity_poly.pdbx_seq_one_letter_code
_entity_poly.pdbx_strand_id
1 'polypeptide(L)'
;MPLGLDTPSTIGIAFAVLGPVYVATGDAMLTWYVGMATMIVIGVVKVVFSFFGGWIQRIVPQAGLLGSLAGIGLALLAFLPLLDVFKMPVVGLASLGIIIYTVVANNKFPGNIPAVLAAVVVGTIIYYILGPLHLLGVPFKSPEMALHVTFPLPTLGFWNGMKAAIPYIPIAIPFGILTIVGGINVTESARVAGDDYNTRDILLTEAVATLIAGLFGGVAQSTPYIGHPAYKEMGGRAGYTFLTGLFIGIGGILGYISFIVDLLPVAAVAPILIFIGLVIITQAFQVCPDRHAPAVGFAFLPIVADLVLIEMGSLLGVLGGDLSKLPPDLASTYQVVMILGHGFILTGMLWGAIMALVIDHKLNEAIAYLMVTAGLTFFGVIHSVMPNGNLYLPWLIGNSSPYLFTAAYVVFAAFLWIMKISQKEHVNALAK
;
A
#
# COMPACT_ATOMS: atom_id res chain seq x y z
N MET A 1 21.95 9.50 -0.02
CA MET A 1 21.06 8.42 0.43
C MET A 1 20.41 7.76 -0.77
N PRO A 2 20.35 6.42 -0.85
CA PRO A 2 19.65 5.72 -1.92
C PRO A 2 18.15 6.02 -1.92
N LEU A 3 17.60 6.25 -3.11
CA LEU A 3 16.19 6.53 -3.35
C LEU A 3 15.71 5.71 -4.56
N GLY A 4 14.48 5.23 -4.52
CA GLY A 4 13.86 4.53 -5.64
C GLY A 4 12.36 4.36 -5.45
N LEU A 5 11.76 3.39 -6.13
CA LEU A 5 10.30 3.19 -6.10
C LEU A 5 9.82 2.66 -4.75
N ASP A 6 8.72 3.22 -4.26
CA ASP A 6 8.03 2.74 -3.06
C ASP A 6 7.15 1.53 -3.42
N THR A 7 7.59 0.33 -3.06
CA THR A 7 6.88 -0.93 -3.38
C THR A 7 5.45 -0.96 -2.83
N PRO A 8 5.18 -0.63 -1.56
CA PRO A 8 3.83 -0.69 -1.00
C PRO A 8 2.85 0.20 -1.76
N SER A 9 3.19 1.46 -2.05
CA SER A 9 2.30 2.33 -2.81
C SER A 9 2.26 2.02 -4.29
N THR A 10 3.32 1.49 -4.91
CA THR A 10 3.26 1.08 -6.32
C THR A 10 2.18 0.03 -6.51
N ILE A 11 2.13 -0.95 -5.61
CA ILE A 11 1.15 -2.03 -5.65
C ILE A 11 -0.22 -1.53 -5.18
N GLY A 12 -0.25 -0.71 -4.13
CA GLY A 12 -1.49 -0.08 -3.67
C GLY A 12 -2.15 0.81 -4.72
N ILE A 13 -1.39 1.61 -5.48
CA ILE A 13 -1.91 2.44 -6.57
C ILE A 13 -2.40 1.56 -7.72
N ALA A 14 -1.68 0.47 -8.05
CA ALA A 14 -2.11 -0.44 -9.09
C ALA A 14 -3.48 -1.07 -8.79
N PHE A 15 -3.68 -1.60 -7.57
CA PHE A 15 -4.91 -2.28 -7.18
C PHE A 15 -6.03 -1.36 -6.68
N ALA A 16 -5.70 -0.23 -6.05
CA ALA A 16 -6.69 0.63 -5.43
C ALA A 16 -7.00 1.90 -6.24
N VAL A 17 -6.24 2.19 -7.31
CA VAL A 17 -6.48 3.34 -8.19
C VAL A 17 -6.59 2.89 -9.65
N LEU A 18 -5.52 2.37 -10.24
CA LEU A 18 -5.47 2.09 -11.68
C LEU A 18 -6.45 0.99 -12.10
N GLY A 19 -6.45 -0.13 -11.38
CA GLY A 19 -7.35 -1.26 -11.64
C GLY A 19 -8.83 -0.85 -11.60
N PRO A 20 -9.32 -0.26 -10.49
CA PRO A 20 -10.70 0.19 -10.38
C PRO A 20 -11.12 1.19 -11.48
N VAL A 21 -10.26 2.15 -11.83
CA VAL A 21 -10.55 3.10 -12.93
C VAL A 21 -10.68 2.37 -14.26
N TYR A 22 -9.77 1.43 -14.56
CA TYR A 22 -9.83 0.68 -15.80
C TYR A 22 -11.05 -0.23 -15.89
N VAL A 23 -11.40 -0.92 -14.80
CA VAL A 23 -12.61 -1.76 -14.74
C VAL A 23 -13.88 -0.93 -14.92
N ALA A 24 -13.93 0.27 -14.34
CA ALA A 24 -15.10 1.14 -14.45
C ALA A 24 -15.27 1.80 -15.82
N THR A 25 -14.17 2.06 -16.54
CA THR A 25 -14.19 2.90 -17.75
C THR A 25 -13.81 2.16 -19.04
N GLY A 26 -13.03 1.09 -18.95
CA GLY A 26 -12.41 0.42 -20.09
C GLY A 26 -11.36 1.26 -20.82
N ASP A 27 -10.99 2.44 -20.30
CA ASP A 27 -10.10 3.40 -20.97
C ASP A 27 -8.72 3.43 -20.33
N ALA A 28 -7.74 2.82 -21.01
CA ALA A 28 -6.35 2.78 -20.56
C ALA A 28 -5.69 4.16 -20.47
N MET A 29 -6.05 5.10 -21.36
CA MET A 29 -5.48 6.45 -21.36
C MET A 29 -6.01 7.26 -20.19
N LEU A 30 -7.31 7.18 -19.92
CA LEU A 30 -7.90 7.82 -18.74
C LEU A 30 -7.31 7.23 -17.45
N THR A 31 -7.19 5.90 -17.36
CA THR A 31 -6.54 5.23 -16.21
C THR A 31 -5.13 5.75 -15.97
N TRP A 32 -4.33 5.88 -17.04
CA TRP A 32 -2.97 6.42 -16.94
C TRP A 32 -2.97 7.87 -16.47
N TYR A 33 -3.85 8.73 -17.03
CA TYR A 33 -3.99 10.12 -16.59
C TYR A 33 -4.42 10.24 -15.12
N VAL A 34 -5.31 9.37 -14.64
CA VAL A 34 -5.69 9.32 -13.22
C VAL A 34 -4.49 8.92 -12.36
N GLY A 35 -3.71 7.92 -12.77
CA GLY A 35 -2.48 7.55 -12.08
C GLY A 35 -1.48 8.71 -11.96
N MET A 36 -1.25 9.44 -13.06
CA MET A 36 -0.41 10.63 -13.06
C MET A 36 -0.96 11.73 -12.13
N ALA A 37 -2.28 11.94 -12.13
CA ALA A 37 -2.92 12.91 -11.25
C ALA A 37 -2.77 12.52 -9.77
N THR A 38 -3.00 11.26 -9.42
CA THR A 38 -2.77 10.72 -8.08
C THR A 38 -1.33 10.91 -7.65
N MET A 39 -0.37 10.69 -8.55
CA MET A 39 1.05 10.95 -8.31
C MET A 39 1.37 12.41 -7.99
N ILE A 40 0.76 13.35 -8.72
CA ILE A 40 0.90 14.79 -8.41
C ILE A 40 0.30 15.11 -7.04
N VAL A 41 -0.88 14.57 -6.71
CA VAL A 41 -1.50 14.75 -5.39
C VAL A 41 -0.58 14.23 -4.28
N ILE A 42 -0.05 13.02 -4.43
CA ILE A 42 0.91 12.43 -3.47
C ILE A 42 2.15 13.32 -3.34
N GLY A 43 2.71 13.79 -4.45
CA GLY A 43 3.88 14.67 -4.46
C GLY A 43 3.61 15.99 -3.71
N VAL A 44 2.46 16.63 -3.94
CA VAL A 44 2.05 17.85 -3.22
C VAL A 44 1.90 17.58 -1.72
N VAL A 45 1.22 16.50 -1.36
CA VAL A 45 1.07 16.05 0.04
C VAL A 45 2.44 15.90 0.70
N LYS A 46 3.40 15.22 0.04
CA LYS A 46 4.76 15.04 0.54
C LYS A 46 5.51 16.36 0.67
N VAL A 47 5.40 17.27 -0.30
CA VAL A 47 6.01 18.61 -0.19
C VAL A 47 5.49 19.31 1.05
N VAL A 48 4.18 19.37 1.26
CA VAL A 48 3.60 20.00 2.45
C VAL A 48 4.12 19.34 3.72
N PHE A 49 4.02 18.01 3.82
CA PHE A 49 4.37 17.29 5.04
C PHE A 49 5.87 17.16 5.30
N SER A 50 6.74 17.39 4.31
CA SER A 50 8.19 17.45 4.51
C SER A 50 8.60 18.56 5.50
N PHE A 51 7.84 19.65 5.57
CA PHE A 51 8.03 20.74 6.54
C PHE A 51 7.47 20.41 7.93
N PHE A 52 6.53 19.47 8.02
CA PHE A 52 5.84 19.09 9.25
C PHE A 52 6.17 17.67 9.73
N GLY A 53 7.18 17.01 9.16
CA GLY A 53 7.47 15.59 9.40
C GLY A 53 7.63 15.24 10.89
N GLY A 54 8.36 16.06 11.65
CA GLY A 54 8.52 15.85 13.10
C GLY A 54 7.24 16.04 13.92
N TRP A 55 6.29 16.85 13.44
CA TRP A 55 4.97 16.98 14.07
C TRP A 55 4.09 15.76 13.78
N ILE A 56 4.10 15.28 12.52
CA ILE A 56 3.36 14.08 12.10
C ILE A 56 3.80 12.86 12.91
N GLN A 57 5.12 12.65 13.04
CA GLN A 57 5.67 11.51 13.79
C GLN A 57 5.24 11.48 15.25
N ARG A 58 4.87 12.64 15.82
CA ARG A 58 4.40 12.75 17.21
C ARG A 58 2.89 12.57 17.35
N ILE A 59 2.11 13.02 16.37
CA ILE A 59 0.64 13.01 16.47
C ILE A 59 0.03 11.69 16.00
N VAL A 60 0.67 11.00 15.04
CA VAL A 60 0.12 9.77 14.44
C VAL A 60 0.68 8.55 15.17
N PRO A 61 -0.15 7.74 15.85
CA PRO A 61 0.31 6.52 16.50
C PRO A 61 0.92 5.54 15.49
N GLN A 62 2.10 5.02 15.82
CA GLN A 62 2.85 4.10 14.94
C GLN A 62 2.05 2.84 14.60
N ALA A 63 1.28 2.31 15.56
CA ALA A 63 0.43 1.13 15.36
C ALA A 63 -0.61 1.33 14.25
N GLY A 64 -1.15 2.54 14.08
CA GLY A 64 -2.05 2.86 12.97
C GLY A 64 -1.33 2.86 11.62
N LEU A 65 -0.23 3.61 11.52
CA LEU A 65 0.55 3.73 10.28
C LEU A 65 1.10 2.38 9.81
N LEU A 66 1.83 1.69 10.69
CA LEU A 66 2.48 0.43 10.38
C LEU A 66 1.47 -0.72 10.29
N GLY A 67 0.41 -0.70 11.11
CA GLY A 67 -0.64 -1.72 11.08
C GLY A 67 -1.43 -1.72 9.78
N SER A 68 -1.85 -0.55 9.30
CA SER A 68 -2.53 -0.43 8.00
C SER A 68 -1.67 -0.98 6.86
N LEU A 69 -0.36 -0.67 6.87
CA LEU A 69 0.57 -1.20 5.89
C LEU A 69 0.81 -2.70 6.00
N ALA A 70 0.92 -3.23 7.21
CA ALA A 70 1.04 -4.66 7.42
C ALA A 70 -0.21 -5.39 6.93
N GLY A 71 -1.39 -4.78 7.06
CA GLY A 71 -2.60 -5.25 6.39
C GLY A 71 -2.45 -5.30 4.87
N ILE A 72 -1.93 -4.24 4.24
CA ILE A 72 -1.62 -4.22 2.79
C ILE A 72 -0.57 -5.27 2.43
N GLY A 73 0.46 -5.42 3.26
CA GLY A 73 1.49 -6.43 3.14
C GLY A 73 0.92 -7.84 3.17
N LEU A 74 -0.05 -8.10 4.04
CA LEU A 74 -0.75 -9.37 4.11
C LEU A 74 -1.65 -9.60 2.90
N ALA A 75 -2.54 -8.65 2.60
CA ALA A 75 -3.57 -8.82 1.59
C ALA A 75 -3.02 -8.71 0.16
N LEU A 76 -2.38 -7.59 -0.17
CA LEU A 76 -2.01 -7.28 -1.56
C LEU A 76 -0.61 -7.80 -1.93
N LEU A 77 0.32 -7.90 -0.97
CA LEU A 77 1.70 -8.36 -1.23
C LEU A 77 1.93 -9.83 -0.94
N ALA A 78 1.25 -10.41 0.06
CA ALA A 78 1.39 -11.82 0.38
C ALA A 78 0.28 -12.66 -0.25
N PHE A 79 -0.99 -12.36 0.04
CA PHE A 79 -2.09 -13.22 -0.38
C PHE A 79 -2.31 -13.22 -1.91
N LEU A 80 -2.39 -12.06 -2.59
CA LEU A 80 -2.60 -12.05 -4.05
C LEU A 80 -1.48 -12.76 -4.82
N PRO A 81 -0.18 -12.52 -4.56
CA PRO A 81 0.88 -13.26 -5.24
C PRO A 81 0.96 -14.73 -4.85
N LEU A 82 0.46 -15.11 -3.66
CA LEU A 82 0.31 -16.52 -3.28
C LEU A 82 -0.65 -17.25 -4.23
N LEU A 83 -1.70 -16.59 -4.72
CA LEU A 83 -2.57 -17.18 -5.74
C LEU A 83 -1.79 -17.49 -7.02
N ASP A 84 -0.88 -16.60 -7.45
CA ASP A 84 -0.04 -16.84 -8.64
C ASP A 84 0.99 -17.96 -8.43
N VAL A 85 1.52 -18.11 -7.22
CA VAL A 85 2.36 -19.27 -6.84
C VAL A 85 1.59 -20.57 -7.04
N PHE A 86 0.33 -20.63 -6.61
CA PHE A 86 -0.49 -21.84 -6.70
C PHE A 86 -1.15 -22.07 -8.06
N LYS A 87 -1.23 -21.07 -8.94
CA LYS A 87 -1.61 -21.25 -10.35
C LYS A 87 -0.56 -22.06 -11.13
N MET A 88 0.72 -21.97 -10.74
CA MET A 88 1.82 -22.77 -11.30
C MET A 88 2.65 -23.40 -10.17
N PRO A 89 2.11 -24.42 -9.48
CA PRO A 89 2.60 -24.84 -8.17
C PRO A 89 4.05 -25.33 -8.20
N VAL A 90 4.49 -26.02 -9.25
CA VAL A 90 5.87 -26.52 -9.34
C VAL A 90 6.88 -25.36 -9.46
N VAL A 91 6.58 -24.37 -10.31
CA VAL A 91 7.41 -23.17 -10.49
C VAL A 91 7.40 -22.30 -9.23
N GLY A 92 6.19 -22.06 -8.72
CA GLY A 92 5.95 -21.19 -7.58
C GLY A 92 6.54 -21.74 -6.29
N LEU A 93 6.24 -23.00 -5.93
CA LEU A 93 6.72 -23.60 -4.69
C LEU A 93 8.23 -23.86 -4.70
N ALA A 94 8.83 -24.13 -5.86
CA ALA A 94 10.30 -24.21 -5.96
C ALA A 94 10.94 -22.86 -5.62
N SER A 95 10.43 -21.79 -6.21
CA SER A 95 10.91 -20.41 -5.98
C SER A 95 10.64 -19.98 -4.54
N LEU A 96 9.44 -20.23 -4.02
CA LEU A 96 9.06 -19.94 -2.64
C LEU A 96 9.88 -20.72 -1.62
N GLY A 97 10.14 -22.01 -1.87
CA GLY A 97 10.98 -22.85 -1.03
C GLY A 97 12.39 -22.30 -0.89
N ILE A 98 12.98 -21.81 -1.99
CA ILE A 98 14.29 -21.14 -1.95
C ILE A 98 14.22 -19.86 -1.11
N ILE A 99 13.21 -19.02 -1.31
CA ILE A 99 13.04 -17.77 -0.53
C ILE A 99 12.86 -18.05 0.97
N ILE A 100 12.02 -19.03 1.33
CA ILE A 100 11.82 -19.41 2.74
C ILE A 100 13.12 -19.95 3.33
N TYR A 101 13.81 -20.86 2.62
CA TYR A 101 15.05 -21.45 3.11
C TYR A 101 16.16 -20.42 3.30
N THR A 102 16.32 -19.51 2.34
CA THR A 102 17.46 -18.59 2.32
C THR A 102 17.19 -17.28 3.04
N VAL A 103 16.06 -16.63 2.75
CA VAL A 103 15.78 -15.26 3.22
C VAL A 103 15.05 -15.30 4.56
N VAL A 104 14.04 -16.17 4.71
CA VAL A 104 13.28 -16.26 5.98
C VAL A 104 14.08 -17.00 7.05
N ALA A 105 14.67 -18.16 6.72
CA ALA A 105 15.50 -18.93 7.64
C ALA A 105 16.97 -18.48 7.69
N ASN A 106 17.34 -17.42 6.95
CA ASN A 106 18.68 -16.83 6.92
C ASN A 106 19.80 -17.83 6.57
N ASN A 107 19.50 -18.87 5.79
CA ASN A 107 20.52 -19.81 5.29
C ASN A 107 21.18 -19.26 4.02
N LYS A 108 22.44 -19.64 3.79
CA LYS A 108 23.15 -19.25 2.57
C LYS A 108 22.78 -20.15 1.41
N PHE A 109 22.53 -19.55 0.24
CA PHE A 109 22.46 -20.31 -1.00
C PHE A 109 23.89 -20.74 -1.40
N PRO A 110 24.10 -21.97 -1.91
CA PRO A 110 25.42 -22.42 -2.34
C PRO A 110 26.01 -21.48 -3.39
N GLY A 111 27.32 -21.21 -3.29
CA GLY A 111 28.06 -20.39 -4.26
C GLY A 111 27.93 -18.87 -4.09
N ASN A 112 27.44 -18.38 -2.94
CA ASN A 112 27.27 -16.93 -2.66
C ASN A 112 26.36 -16.20 -3.68
N ILE A 113 25.46 -16.93 -4.33
CA ILE A 113 24.48 -16.34 -5.25
C ILE A 113 23.43 -15.58 -4.42
N PRO A 114 23.03 -14.35 -4.81
CA PRO A 114 21.94 -13.65 -4.16
C PRO A 114 20.66 -14.51 -4.13
N ALA A 115 20.13 -14.73 -2.94
CA ALA A 115 18.98 -15.62 -2.69
C ALA A 115 17.78 -15.35 -3.62
N VAL A 116 17.42 -14.08 -3.78
CA VAL A 116 16.32 -13.64 -4.63
C VAL A 116 16.58 -13.97 -6.10
N LEU A 117 17.81 -13.75 -6.57
CA LEU A 117 18.21 -14.08 -7.95
C LEU A 117 18.13 -15.59 -8.17
N ALA A 118 18.64 -16.39 -7.22
CA ALA A 118 18.60 -17.85 -7.32
C ALA A 118 17.16 -18.38 -7.40
N ALA A 119 16.24 -17.87 -6.57
CA ALA A 119 14.83 -18.25 -6.60
C ALA A 119 14.19 -17.98 -7.97
N VAL A 120 14.37 -16.77 -8.50
CA VAL A 120 13.82 -16.38 -9.80
C VAL A 120 14.41 -17.22 -10.93
N VAL A 121 15.74 -17.41 -10.95
CA VAL A 121 16.41 -18.19 -12.00
C VAL A 121 15.94 -19.64 -11.99
N VAL A 122 15.89 -20.29 -10.82
CA VAL A 122 15.42 -21.68 -10.71
C VAL A 122 13.96 -21.80 -11.14
N GLY A 123 13.07 -20.94 -10.66
CA GLY A 123 11.66 -20.93 -11.08
C GLY A 123 11.50 -20.73 -12.58
N THR A 124 12.26 -19.79 -13.15
CA THR A 124 12.24 -19.50 -14.59
C THR A 124 12.73 -20.68 -15.41
N ILE A 125 13.81 -21.36 -14.99
CA ILE A 125 14.30 -22.58 -15.64
C ILE A 125 13.21 -23.67 -15.62
N ILE A 126 12.58 -23.90 -14.47
CA ILE A 126 11.50 -24.89 -14.34
C ILE A 126 10.34 -24.54 -15.28
N TYR A 127 9.95 -23.27 -15.37
CA TYR A 127 8.88 -22.81 -16.26
C TYR A 127 9.17 -23.13 -17.74
N TYR A 128 10.38 -22.81 -18.22
CA TYR A 128 10.75 -23.05 -19.62
C TYR A 128 11.02 -24.53 -19.93
N ILE A 129 11.32 -25.37 -18.95
CA ILE A 129 11.39 -26.82 -19.13
C ILE A 129 9.98 -27.43 -19.23
N LEU A 130 9.08 -27.06 -18.32
CA LEU A 130 7.75 -27.66 -18.22
C LEU A 130 6.74 -27.09 -19.22
N GLY A 131 6.91 -25.83 -19.63
CA GLY A 131 6.00 -25.09 -20.51
C GLY A 131 5.78 -25.75 -21.86
N PRO A 132 6.84 -26.00 -22.65
CA PRO A 132 6.73 -26.69 -23.94
C PRO A 132 6.16 -28.11 -23.83
N LEU A 133 6.31 -28.75 -22.66
CA LEU A 133 5.79 -30.09 -22.37
C LEU A 133 4.31 -30.08 -21.95
N HIS A 134 3.68 -28.91 -21.85
CA HIS A 134 2.30 -28.74 -21.37
C HIS A 134 2.07 -29.25 -19.94
N LEU A 135 3.13 -29.28 -19.11
CA LEU A 135 3.09 -29.77 -17.73
C LEU A 135 2.86 -28.68 -16.68
N LEU A 136 2.62 -27.43 -17.10
CA LEU A 136 2.41 -26.29 -16.20
C LEU A 136 0.99 -26.20 -15.64
N GLY A 137 0.00 -26.84 -16.28
CA GLY A 137 -1.42 -26.66 -15.95
C GLY A 137 -2.02 -25.34 -16.43
N VAL A 138 -1.23 -24.49 -17.07
CA VAL A 138 -1.64 -23.23 -17.70
C VAL A 138 -1.01 -23.10 -19.10
N PRO A 139 -1.58 -22.28 -20.00
CA PRO A 139 -0.99 -22.03 -21.30
C PRO A 139 0.45 -21.50 -21.18
N PHE A 140 1.37 -22.12 -21.91
CA PHE A 140 2.74 -21.62 -22.02
C PHE A 140 2.76 -20.37 -22.89
N LYS A 141 3.41 -19.31 -22.41
CA LYS A 141 3.61 -18.07 -23.15
C LYS A 141 5.11 -17.91 -23.41
N SER A 142 5.49 -17.87 -24.68
CA SER A 142 6.85 -17.51 -25.07
C SER A 142 7.06 -16.00 -24.88
N PRO A 143 8.26 -15.57 -24.44
CA PRO A 143 8.55 -14.15 -24.29
C PRO A 143 8.64 -13.49 -25.68
N GLU A 144 8.02 -12.33 -25.83
CA GLU A 144 8.09 -11.54 -27.05
C GLU A 144 9.06 -10.37 -26.88
N MET A 145 10.07 -10.32 -27.75
CA MET A 145 11.02 -9.21 -27.75
C MET A 145 10.37 -7.97 -28.38
N ALA A 146 9.84 -7.09 -27.53
CA ALA A 146 9.21 -5.84 -27.94
C ALA A 146 10.08 -4.62 -27.53
N LEU A 147 11.28 -4.52 -28.12
CA LEU A 147 12.09 -3.30 -27.99
C LEU A 147 11.40 -2.15 -28.72
N HIS A 148 11.34 -1.00 -28.06
CA HIS A 148 10.74 0.20 -28.60
C HIS A 148 11.48 1.41 -28.05
N VAL A 149 11.46 2.52 -28.77
CA VAL A 149 12.08 3.76 -28.29
C VAL A 149 10.98 4.74 -27.87
N THR A 150 10.82 4.93 -26.56
CA THR A 150 9.87 5.88 -25.98
C THR A 150 10.60 6.84 -25.07
N PHE A 151 10.69 8.11 -25.46
CA PHE A 151 11.28 9.14 -24.61
C PHE A 151 10.26 9.59 -23.54
N PRO A 152 10.66 9.70 -22.26
CA PRO A 152 9.82 10.28 -21.23
C PRO A 152 9.76 11.79 -21.50
N LEU A 153 8.68 12.23 -22.14
CA LEU A 153 8.41 13.65 -22.35
C LEU A 153 7.48 14.15 -21.24
N PRO A 154 7.71 15.37 -20.70
CA PRO A 154 6.79 15.94 -19.74
C PRO A 154 5.45 16.21 -20.44
N THR A 155 4.35 15.84 -19.79
CA THR A 155 3.00 16.09 -20.30
C THR A 155 2.10 16.65 -19.20
N LEU A 156 1.05 17.36 -19.61
CA LEU A 156 -0.02 17.79 -18.70
C LEU A 156 -1.11 16.70 -18.56
N GLY A 157 -0.80 15.43 -18.83
CA GLY A 157 -1.77 14.32 -18.75
C GLY A 157 -2.46 14.21 -17.38
N PHE A 158 -1.73 14.54 -16.30
CA PHE A 158 -2.28 14.60 -14.95
C PHE A 158 -3.48 15.57 -14.82
N TRP A 159 -3.52 16.64 -15.62
CA TRP A 159 -4.62 17.60 -15.59
C TRP A 159 -5.93 16.98 -16.08
N ASN A 160 -5.83 16.13 -17.12
CA ASN A 160 -6.97 15.41 -17.69
C ASN A 160 -7.54 14.38 -16.70
N GLY A 161 -6.67 13.77 -15.88
CA GLY A 161 -7.07 12.80 -14.86
C GLY A 161 -7.51 13.41 -13.53
N MET A 162 -7.25 14.71 -13.27
CA MET A 162 -7.39 15.31 -11.94
C MET A 162 -8.80 15.18 -11.35
N LYS A 163 -9.85 15.41 -12.17
CA LYS A 163 -11.24 15.27 -11.70
C LYS A 163 -11.56 13.83 -11.27
N ALA A 164 -11.09 12.85 -12.04
CA ALA A 164 -11.28 11.43 -11.76
C ALA A 164 -10.34 10.91 -10.66
N ALA A 165 -9.29 11.65 -10.30
CA ALA A 165 -8.40 11.32 -9.18
C ALA A 165 -8.94 11.74 -7.80
N ILE A 166 -9.93 12.65 -7.74
CA ILE A 166 -10.50 13.15 -6.47
C ILE A 166 -10.96 12.02 -5.52
N PRO A 167 -11.69 10.98 -6.00
CA PRO A 167 -12.09 9.85 -5.15
C PRO A 167 -10.91 9.08 -4.51
N TYR A 168 -9.71 9.20 -5.08
CA TYR A 168 -8.51 8.47 -4.64
C TYR A 168 -7.59 9.31 -3.73
N ILE A 169 -7.95 10.57 -3.43
CA ILE A 169 -7.25 11.39 -2.42
C ILE A 169 -7.14 10.67 -1.05
N PRO A 170 -8.16 9.96 -0.55
CA PRO A 170 -8.09 9.21 0.71
C PRO A 170 -7.03 8.09 0.71
N ILE A 171 -6.58 7.65 -0.47
CA ILE A 171 -5.50 6.67 -0.66
C ILE A 171 -4.16 7.40 -0.82
N ALA A 172 -4.15 8.49 -1.60
CA ALA A 172 -2.96 9.30 -1.84
C ALA A 172 -2.36 9.91 -0.56
N ILE A 173 -3.21 10.44 0.34
CA ILE A 173 -2.76 11.10 1.57
C ILE A 173 -2.01 10.12 2.50
N PRO A 174 -2.57 8.96 2.88
CA PRO A 174 -1.86 7.97 3.68
C PRO A 174 -0.53 7.53 3.06
N PHE A 175 -0.48 7.30 1.75
CA PHE A 175 0.77 6.94 1.07
C PHE A 175 1.82 8.05 1.11
N GLY A 176 1.41 9.31 0.99
CA GLY A 176 2.29 10.46 1.17
C GLY A 176 2.80 10.57 2.60
N ILE A 177 1.93 10.50 3.60
CA ILE A 177 2.29 10.58 5.03
C ILE A 177 3.24 9.43 5.41
N LEU A 178 2.95 8.24 4.91
CA LEU A 178 3.78 7.07 5.15
C LEU A 178 5.22 7.30 4.70
N THR A 179 5.39 7.71 3.45
CA THR A 179 6.74 7.90 2.89
C THR A 179 7.50 8.99 3.62
N ILE A 180 6.80 10.02 4.13
CA ILE A 180 7.39 11.01 5.03
C ILE A 180 7.90 10.37 6.33
N VAL A 181 7.08 9.57 7.02
CA VAL A 181 7.50 8.89 8.26
C VAL A 181 8.62 7.89 7.99
N GLY A 182 8.53 7.13 6.90
CA GLY A 182 9.56 6.22 6.43
C GLY A 182 10.88 6.94 6.15
N GLY A 183 10.84 8.06 5.43
CA GLY A 183 12.01 8.86 5.11
C GLY A 183 12.69 9.46 6.35
N ILE A 184 11.93 9.83 7.39
CA ILE A 184 12.50 10.23 8.70
C ILE A 184 13.28 9.06 9.32
N ASN A 185 12.67 7.88 9.40
CA ASN A 185 13.30 6.69 9.98
C ASN A 185 14.55 6.25 9.20
N VAL A 186 14.50 6.32 7.87
CA VAL A 186 15.66 6.02 7.00
C VAL A 186 16.77 7.05 7.18
N THR A 187 16.42 8.33 7.33
CA THR A 187 17.40 9.39 7.62
C THR A 187 18.10 9.17 8.95
N GLU A 188 17.36 8.78 9.99
CA GLU A 188 17.94 8.44 11.28
C GLU A 188 18.84 7.20 11.20
N SER A 189 18.41 6.18 10.46
CA SER A 189 19.24 4.99 10.18
C SER A 189 20.55 5.35 9.48
N ALA A 190 20.53 6.30 8.55
CA ALA A 190 21.75 6.79 7.90
C ALA A 190 22.67 7.55 8.86
N ARG A 191 22.11 8.37 9.76
CA ARG A 191 22.87 9.07 10.80
C ARG A 191 23.60 8.08 11.71
N VAL A 192 22.93 7.01 12.14
CA VAL A 192 23.54 5.93 12.94
C VAL A 192 24.67 5.23 12.18
N ALA A 193 24.55 5.09 10.85
CA ALA A 193 25.61 4.58 9.98
C ALA A 193 26.72 5.61 9.65
N GLY A 194 26.69 6.79 10.26
CA GLY A 194 27.69 7.84 10.12
C GLY A 194 27.51 8.78 8.93
N ASP A 195 26.32 8.83 8.31
CA ASP A 195 25.97 9.85 7.30
C ASP A 195 24.89 10.79 7.83
N ASP A 196 25.29 12.01 8.21
CA ASP A 196 24.37 13.00 8.77
C ASP A 196 23.69 13.83 7.67
N TYR A 197 22.57 13.32 7.15
CA TYR A 197 21.73 14.04 6.20
C TYR A 197 20.70 14.92 6.90
N ASN A 198 20.41 16.08 6.32
CA ASN A 198 19.26 16.87 6.74
C ASN A 198 17.96 16.17 6.32
N THR A 199 17.14 15.76 7.29
CA THR A 199 15.89 15.04 7.04
C THR A 199 14.94 15.81 6.12
N ARG A 200 14.79 17.12 6.31
CA ARG A 200 13.88 17.93 5.47
C ARG A 200 14.31 17.89 4.01
N ASP A 201 15.61 17.99 3.75
CA ASP A 201 16.14 18.02 2.38
C ASP A 201 15.99 16.67 1.69
N ILE A 202 16.15 15.55 2.43
CA ILE A 202 15.85 14.20 1.92
C ILE A 202 14.37 14.07 1.54
N LEU A 203 13.47 14.46 2.44
CA LEU A 203 12.02 14.38 2.22
C LEU A 203 11.56 15.29 1.07
N LEU A 204 12.13 16.49 0.94
CA LEU A 204 11.86 17.40 -0.18
C LEU A 204 12.38 16.83 -1.51
N THR A 205 13.58 16.26 -1.52
CA THR A 205 14.16 15.64 -2.73
C THR A 205 13.25 14.52 -3.23
N GLU A 206 12.75 13.70 -2.32
CA GLU A 206 11.81 12.63 -2.61
C GLU A 206 10.45 13.14 -3.10
N ALA A 207 9.89 14.16 -2.45
CA ALA A 207 8.63 14.77 -2.87
C ALA A 207 8.72 15.37 -4.28
N VAL A 208 9.82 16.08 -4.58
CA VAL A 208 10.10 16.64 -5.90
C VAL A 208 10.32 15.54 -6.93
N ALA A 209 11.04 14.47 -6.60
CA ALA A 209 11.21 13.33 -7.50
C ALA A 209 9.86 12.67 -7.86
N THR A 210 8.95 12.52 -6.89
CA THR A 210 7.58 12.04 -7.14
C THR A 210 6.78 12.99 -8.05
N LEU A 211 6.87 14.31 -7.85
CA LEU A 211 6.22 15.29 -8.72
C LEU A 211 6.75 15.24 -10.15
N ILE A 212 8.08 15.20 -10.31
CA ILE A 212 8.73 15.07 -11.61
C ILE A 212 8.29 13.76 -12.27
N ALA A 213 8.30 12.63 -11.55
CA ALA A 213 7.80 11.38 -12.09
C ALA A 213 6.36 11.52 -12.62
N GLY A 214 5.45 12.13 -11.86
CA GLY A 214 4.07 12.38 -12.30
C GLY A 214 3.96 13.24 -13.57
N LEU A 215 4.81 14.26 -13.73
CA LEU A 215 4.87 15.09 -14.95
C LEU A 215 5.34 14.30 -16.18
N PHE A 216 6.22 13.32 -15.98
CA PHE A 216 6.80 12.49 -17.04
C PHE A 216 6.05 11.17 -17.26
N GLY A 217 4.82 11.03 -16.73
CA GLY A 217 3.97 9.86 -16.96
C GLY A 217 4.11 8.74 -15.95
N GLY A 218 4.89 8.93 -14.89
CA GLY A 218 5.04 7.99 -13.79
C GLY A 218 3.75 7.83 -12.98
N VAL A 219 3.49 6.59 -12.56
CA VAL A 219 2.34 6.18 -11.73
C VAL A 219 2.76 5.50 -10.42
N ALA A 220 4.05 5.60 -10.08
CA ALA A 220 4.65 5.01 -8.89
C ALA A 220 5.53 6.05 -8.18
N GLN A 221 5.29 6.28 -6.90
CA GLN A 221 6.04 7.28 -6.14
C GLN A 221 7.40 6.76 -5.69
N SER A 222 8.28 7.71 -5.39
CA SER A 222 9.59 7.43 -4.83
C SER A 222 9.58 7.38 -3.30
N THR A 223 10.58 6.72 -2.72
CA THR A 223 10.89 6.68 -1.28
C THR A 223 12.38 6.47 -1.04
N PRO A 224 12.97 6.93 0.07
CA PRO A 224 14.30 6.55 0.50
C PRO A 224 14.35 5.07 0.85
N TYR A 225 15.37 4.36 0.39
CA TYR A 225 15.46 2.93 0.64
C TYR A 225 15.88 2.60 2.06
N ILE A 226 15.09 1.74 2.69
CA ILE A 226 15.43 1.09 3.95
C ILE A 226 16.72 0.28 3.75
N GLY A 227 17.59 0.27 4.77
CA GLY A 227 18.85 -0.46 4.72
C GLY A 227 20.03 0.36 4.21
N HIS A 228 19.98 1.70 4.33
CA HIS A 228 21.15 2.56 4.10
C HIS A 228 22.46 2.03 4.73
N PRO A 229 22.47 1.51 5.98
CA PRO A 229 23.67 0.89 6.56
C PRO A 229 24.22 -0.28 5.71
N ALA A 230 23.34 -1.17 5.23
CA ALA A 230 23.73 -2.30 4.40
C ALA A 230 24.28 -1.85 3.03
N TYR A 231 23.65 -0.87 2.38
CA TYR A 231 24.20 -0.29 1.14
C TYR A 231 25.59 0.31 1.36
N LYS A 232 25.81 0.97 2.50
CA LYS A 232 27.10 1.56 2.86
C LYS A 232 28.17 0.49 3.13
N GLU A 233 27.82 -0.57 3.85
CA GLU A 233 28.70 -1.73 4.10
C GLU A 233 29.12 -2.41 2.80
N MET A 234 28.22 -2.47 1.80
CA MET A 234 28.52 -2.96 0.45
C MET A 234 29.38 -1.99 -0.39
N GLY A 235 29.76 -0.82 0.14
CA GLY A 235 30.49 0.22 -0.58
C GLY A 235 29.62 1.09 -1.49
N GLY A 236 28.30 0.98 -1.39
CA GLY A 236 27.34 1.78 -2.12
C GLY A 236 27.46 3.27 -1.80
N ARG A 237 27.55 4.09 -2.86
CA ARG A 237 27.61 5.56 -2.79
C ARG A 237 26.62 6.16 -3.78
N ALA A 238 26.63 7.48 -3.97
CA ALA A 238 25.74 8.17 -4.91
C ALA A 238 25.76 7.57 -6.35
N GLY A 239 26.92 7.07 -6.79
CA GLY A 239 27.05 6.41 -8.09
C GLY A 239 26.18 5.16 -8.25
N TYR A 240 25.93 4.40 -7.17
CA TYR A 240 25.03 3.24 -7.21
C TYR A 240 23.62 3.67 -7.59
N THR A 241 23.05 4.64 -6.86
CA THR A 241 21.70 5.17 -7.13
C THR A 241 21.59 5.78 -8.53
N PHE A 242 22.62 6.53 -8.96
CA PHE A 242 22.65 7.12 -10.30
C PHE A 242 22.67 6.06 -11.41
N LEU A 243 23.52 5.04 -11.30
CA LEU A 243 23.62 3.97 -12.29
C LEU A 243 22.37 3.09 -12.31
N THR A 244 21.76 2.81 -11.15
CA THR A 244 20.47 2.12 -11.08
C THR A 244 19.38 2.92 -11.79
N GLY A 245 19.29 4.23 -11.50
CA GLY A 245 18.32 5.11 -12.17
C GLY A 245 18.53 5.17 -13.68
N LEU A 246 19.79 5.23 -14.13
CA LEU A 246 20.14 5.23 -15.55
C LEU A 246 19.80 3.90 -16.22
N PHE A 247 20.12 2.77 -15.59
CA PHE A 247 19.81 1.44 -16.11
C PHE A 247 18.30 1.22 -16.22
N ILE A 248 17.53 1.55 -15.19
CA ILE A 248 16.06 1.40 -15.26
C ILE A 248 15.46 2.41 -16.25
N GLY A 249 15.94 3.65 -16.26
CA GLY A 249 15.46 4.71 -17.15
C GLY A 249 15.72 4.42 -18.63
N ILE A 250 16.95 4.05 -19.00
CA ILE A 250 17.29 3.60 -20.36
C ILE A 250 16.48 2.36 -20.72
N GLY A 251 16.26 1.46 -19.77
CA GLY A 251 15.46 0.27 -19.98
C GLY A 251 13.98 0.53 -20.24
N GLY A 252 13.41 1.56 -19.62
CA GLY A 252 12.10 2.08 -19.98
C GLY A 252 12.10 2.74 -21.36
N ILE A 253 13.16 3.50 -21.70
CA ILE A 253 13.27 4.17 -23.00
C ILE A 253 13.39 3.17 -24.14
N LEU A 254 14.21 2.13 -23.99
CA LEU A 254 14.50 1.13 -25.03
C LEU A 254 13.55 -0.07 -24.99
N GLY A 255 12.67 -0.15 -23.98
CA GLY A 255 11.69 -1.22 -23.82
C GLY A 255 12.25 -2.57 -23.33
N TYR A 256 13.55 -2.69 -23.04
CA TYR A 256 14.11 -3.97 -22.58
C TYR A 256 13.61 -4.37 -21.19
N ILE A 257 13.15 -3.41 -20.36
CA ILE A 257 12.56 -3.74 -19.06
C ILE A 257 11.26 -4.52 -19.27
N SER A 258 10.42 -4.11 -20.23
CA SER A 258 9.21 -4.85 -20.60
C SER A 258 9.55 -6.27 -21.07
N PHE A 259 10.61 -6.44 -21.85
CA PHE A 259 11.09 -7.75 -22.26
C PHE A 259 11.59 -8.60 -21.07
N ILE A 260 12.36 -8.03 -20.15
CA ILE A 260 12.81 -8.73 -18.93
C ILE A 260 11.61 -9.16 -18.08
N VAL A 261 10.60 -8.30 -17.94
CA VAL A 261 9.38 -8.64 -17.19
C VAL A 261 8.61 -9.77 -17.88
N ASP A 262 8.50 -9.76 -19.22
CA ASP A 262 7.81 -10.82 -19.98
C ASP A 262 8.58 -12.15 -19.97
N LEU A 263 9.91 -12.10 -19.83
CA LEU A 263 10.78 -13.28 -19.70
C LEU A 263 10.55 -14.03 -18.39
N LEU A 264 10.18 -13.32 -17.32
CA LEU A 264 10.06 -13.87 -15.98
C LEU A 264 8.62 -14.36 -15.71
N PRO A 265 8.39 -15.66 -15.48
CA PRO A 265 7.05 -16.15 -15.15
C PRO A 265 6.61 -15.57 -13.81
N VAL A 266 5.36 -15.10 -13.75
CA VAL A 266 4.80 -14.44 -12.56
C VAL A 266 4.97 -15.30 -11.30
N ALA A 267 4.78 -16.62 -11.39
CA ALA A 267 4.94 -17.53 -10.26
C ALA A 267 6.38 -17.62 -9.72
N ALA A 268 7.42 -17.34 -10.52
CA ALA A 268 8.81 -17.33 -10.03
C ALA A 268 9.15 -16.01 -9.30
N VAL A 269 8.48 -14.91 -9.64
CA VAL A 269 8.71 -13.59 -9.06
C VAL A 269 7.82 -13.35 -7.84
N ALA A 270 6.59 -13.89 -7.84
CA ALA A 270 5.60 -13.75 -6.78
C ALA A 270 6.15 -14.01 -5.35
N PRO A 271 7.01 -15.01 -5.09
CA PRO A 271 7.60 -15.24 -3.78
C PRO A 271 8.40 -14.08 -3.19
N ILE A 272 8.95 -13.21 -4.04
CA ILE A 272 9.64 -11.99 -3.59
C ILE A 272 8.65 -11.05 -2.92
N LEU A 273 7.48 -10.86 -3.54
CA LEU A 273 6.42 -10.01 -2.99
C LEU A 273 5.87 -10.59 -1.69
N ILE A 274 5.69 -11.93 -1.63
CA ILE A 274 5.27 -12.62 -0.40
C ILE A 274 6.26 -12.36 0.73
N PHE A 275 7.56 -12.51 0.46
CA PHE A 275 8.59 -12.21 1.45
C PHE A 275 8.54 -10.76 1.92
N ILE A 276 8.41 -9.80 1.00
CA ILE A 276 8.29 -8.38 1.35
C ILE A 276 7.04 -8.15 2.22
N GLY A 277 5.90 -8.75 1.87
CA GLY A 277 4.67 -8.68 2.65
C GLY A 277 4.87 -9.20 4.08
N LEU A 278 5.53 -10.36 4.24
CA LEU A 278 5.87 -10.93 5.55
C LEU A 278 6.80 -10.03 6.37
N VAL A 279 7.81 -9.41 5.73
CA VAL A 279 8.71 -8.47 6.40
C VAL A 279 7.97 -7.23 6.89
N ILE A 280 7.05 -6.68 6.10
CA ILE A 280 6.24 -5.51 6.51
C ILE A 280 5.37 -5.88 7.71
N ILE A 281 4.76 -7.08 7.70
CA ILE A 281 3.95 -7.56 8.82
C ILE A 281 4.81 -7.69 10.09
N THR A 282 5.94 -8.39 10.02
CA THR A 282 6.79 -8.60 11.20
C THR A 282 7.33 -7.29 11.74
N GLN A 283 7.74 -6.36 10.87
CA GLN A 283 8.20 -5.03 11.27
C GLN A 283 7.12 -4.23 11.98
N ALA A 284 5.86 -4.28 11.53
CA ALA A 284 4.78 -3.55 12.20
C ALA A 284 4.58 -4.02 13.66
N PHE A 285 4.69 -5.32 13.92
CA PHE A 285 4.60 -5.86 15.28
C PHE A 285 5.87 -5.62 16.10
N GLN A 286 7.05 -5.64 15.50
CA GLN A 286 8.33 -5.48 16.20
C GLN A 286 8.67 -4.01 16.54
N VAL A 287 8.27 -3.07 15.67
CA VAL A 287 8.56 -1.64 15.87
C VAL A 287 7.57 -1.01 16.83
N CYS A 288 6.31 -1.47 16.83
CA CYS A 288 5.31 -0.98 17.78
C CYS A 288 5.55 -1.57 19.18
N PRO A 289 5.19 -0.86 20.26
CA PRO A 289 5.19 -1.45 21.60
C PRO A 289 4.34 -2.73 21.65
N ASP A 290 4.79 -3.77 22.34
CA ASP A 290 4.11 -5.07 22.42
C ASP A 290 2.63 -4.96 22.82
N ARG A 291 2.31 -4.04 23.74
CA ARG A 291 0.93 -3.78 24.17
C ARG A 291 0.01 -3.26 23.05
N HIS A 292 0.57 -2.71 21.98
CA HIS A 292 -0.17 -2.23 20.81
C HIS A 292 -0.35 -3.31 19.74
N ALA A 293 0.13 -4.54 19.94
CA ALA A 293 -0.11 -5.64 18.99
C ALA A 293 -1.59 -5.84 18.60
N PRO A 294 -2.57 -5.72 19.53
CA PRO A 294 -3.99 -5.75 19.15
C PRO A 294 -4.39 -4.61 18.21
N ALA A 295 -3.83 -3.41 18.39
CA ALA A 295 -4.09 -2.26 17.54
C ALA A 295 -3.53 -2.44 16.12
N VAL A 296 -2.33 -3.03 16.01
CA VAL A 296 -1.73 -3.41 14.72
C VAL A 296 -2.63 -4.43 14.01
N GLY A 297 -3.05 -5.50 14.70
CA GLY A 297 -3.93 -6.51 14.10
C GLY A 297 -5.31 -5.97 13.72
N PHE A 298 -5.91 -5.09 14.53
CA PHE A 298 -7.20 -4.47 14.25
C PHE A 298 -7.16 -3.58 13.00
N ALA A 299 -6.02 -2.94 12.73
CA ALA A 299 -5.81 -2.15 11.53
C ALA A 299 -5.88 -2.97 10.23
N PHE A 300 -5.79 -4.31 10.29
CA PHE A 300 -5.84 -5.17 9.09
C PHE A 300 -7.27 -5.35 8.56
N LEU A 301 -8.28 -5.23 9.42
CA LEU A 301 -9.66 -5.62 9.09
C LEU A 301 -10.24 -4.86 7.88
N PRO A 302 -10.07 -3.54 7.74
CA PRO A 302 -10.54 -2.83 6.54
C PRO A 302 -9.84 -3.29 5.27
N ILE A 303 -8.55 -3.65 5.36
CA ILE A 303 -7.76 -4.14 4.22
C ILE A 303 -8.24 -5.54 3.81
N VAL A 304 -8.56 -6.39 4.78
CA VAL A 304 -9.16 -7.71 4.50
C VAL A 304 -10.52 -7.54 3.79
N ALA A 305 -11.32 -6.55 4.18
CA ALA A 305 -12.56 -6.25 3.47
C ALA A 305 -12.32 -5.83 2.03
N ASP A 306 -11.30 -5.00 1.76
CA ASP A 306 -10.90 -4.64 0.39
C ASP A 306 -10.43 -5.86 -0.42
N LEU A 307 -9.62 -6.75 0.16
CA LEU A 307 -9.23 -8.00 -0.48
C LEU A 307 -10.45 -8.85 -0.88
N VAL A 308 -11.40 -9.02 0.04
CA VAL A 308 -12.63 -9.76 -0.24
C VAL A 308 -13.43 -9.06 -1.33
N LEU A 309 -13.50 -7.73 -1.32
CA LEU A 309 -14.18 -6.95 -2.35
C LEU A 309 -13.54 -7.13 -3.73
N ILE A 310 -12.21 -7.15 -3.82
CA ILE A 310 -11.47 -7.40 -5.06
C ILE A 310 -11.86 -8.76 -5.65
N GLU A 311 -11.81 -9.83 -4.84
CA GLU A 311 -12.11 -11.19 -5.30
C GLU A 311 -13.60 -11.39 -5.63
N MET A 312 -14.50 -10.89 -4.77
CA MET A 312 -15.94 -10.96 -5.01
C MET A 312 -16.34 -10.13 -6.23
N GLY A 313 -15.76 -8.95 -6.41
CA GLY A 313 -16.01 -8.07 -7.55
C GLY A 313 -15.56 -8.70 -8.86
N SER A 314 -14.39 -9.35 -8.88
CA SER A 314 -13.90 -10.11 -10.03
C SER A 314 -14.88 -11.22 -10.44
N LEU A 315 -15.37 -12.00 -9.46
CA LEU A 315 -16.34 -13.06 -9.71
C LEU A 315 -17.69 -12.51 -10.21
N LEU A 316 -18.21 -11.47 -9.54
CA LEU A 316 -19.47 -10.83 -9.91
C LEU A 316 -19.41 -10.22 -11.32
N GLY A 317 -18.28 -9.61 -11.70
CA GLY A 317 -18.06 -9.06 -13.02
C GLY A 317 -18.24 -10.11 -14.13
N VAL A 318 -17.71 -11.32 -13.93
CA VAL A 318 -17.90 -12.45 -14.86
C VAL A 318 -19.35 -12.95 -14.88
N LEU A 319 -20.05 -12.89 -13.74
CA LEU A 319 -21.45 -13.32 -13.60
C LEU A 319 -22.49 -12.25 -14.02
N GLY A 320 -22.04 -11.15 -14.63
CA GLY A 320 -22.91 -10.09 -15.15
C GLY A 320 -23.30 -9.00 -14.14
N GLY A 321 -22.67 -8.97 -12.96
CA GLY A 321 -22.69 -7.83 -12.02
C GLY A 321 -24.02 -7.53 -11.32
N ASP A 322 -25.03 -8.38 -11.48
CA ASP A 322 -26.37 -8.12 -10.97
C ASP A 322 -26.53 -8.55 -9.50
N LEU A 323 -26.32 -7.60 -8.59
CA LEU A 323 -26.48 -7.78 -7.14
C LEU A 323 -27.92 -8.16 -6.74
N SER A 324 -28.93 -7.87 -7.57
CA SER A 324 -30.33 -8.20 -7.26
C SER A 324 -30.62 -9.70 -7.29
N LYS A 325 -29.73 -10.47 -7.93
CA LYS A 325 -29.83 -11.94 -7.99
C LYS A 325 -29.23 -12.62 -6.76
N LEU A 326 -28.55 -11.88 -5.89
CA LEU A 326 -27.98 -12.44 -4.67
C LEU A 326 -29.08 -12.63 -3.61
N PRO A 327 -28.99 -13.71 -2.80
CA PRO A 327 -29.82 -13.84 -1.59
C PRO A 327 -29.69 -12.59 -0.70
N PRO A 328 -30.76 -12.14 -0.03
CA PRO A 328 -30.73 -10.90 0.76
C PRO A 328 -29.59 -10.80 1.78
N ASP A 329 -29.26 -11.91 2.45
CA ASP A 329 -28.17 -11.97 3.43
C ASP A 329 -26.79 -11.79 2.78
N LEU A 330 -26.60 -12.35 1.58
CA LEU A 330 -25.35 -12.21 0.83
C LEU A 330 -25.22 -10.81 0.22
N ALA A 331 -26.32 -10.23 -0.25
CA ALA A 331 -26.36 -8.85 -0.76
C ALA A 331 -26.01 -7.84 0.36
N SER A 332 -26.58 -8.01 1.56
CA SER A 332 -26.25 -7.16 2.71
C SER A 332 -24.81 -7.33 3.16
N THR A 333 -24.29 -8.56 3.20
CA THR A 333 -22.88 -8.83 3.51
C THR A 333 -21.95 -8.16 2.50
N TYR A 334 -22.22 -8.30 1.21
CA TYR A 334 -21.45 -7.65 0.15
C TYR A 334 -21.45 -6.12 0.32
N GLN A 335 -22.61 -5.53 0.61
CA GLN A 335 -22.73 -4.10 0.81
C GLN A 335 -21.91 -3.60 2.01
N VAL A 336 -21.90 -4.33 3.12
CA VAL A 336 -21.08 -3.99 4.30
C VAL A 336 -19.58 -4.16 4.01
N VAL A 337 -19.18 -5.23 3.32
CA VAL A 337 -17.78 -5.44 2.90
C VAL A 337 -17.32 -4.31 1.99
N MET A 338 -18.15 -3.91 1.02
CA MET A 338 -17.88 -2.79 0.13
C MET A 338 -17.68 -1.48 0.89
N ILE A 339 -18.60 -1.14 1.80
CA ILE A 339 -18.45 0.05 2.66
C ILE A 339 -17.20 -0.05 3.54
N LEU A 340 -16.88 -1.22 4.10
CA LEU A 340 -15.70 -1.40 4.94
C LEU A 340 -14.38 -1.27 4.14
N GLY A 341 -14.37 -1.77 2.89
CA GLY A 341 -13.24 -1.67 1.97
C GLY A 341 -13.01 -0.25 1.45
N HIS A 342 -14.06 0.58 1.32
CA HIS A 342 -13.87 1.96 0.86
C HIS A 342 -13.04 2.80 1.85
N GLY A 343 -11.89 3.28 1.37
CA GLY A 343 -10.93 4.03 2.18
C GLY A 343 -10.11 3.15 3.13
N PHE A 344 -10.01 1.84 2.86
CA PHE A 344 -9.41 0.83 3.76
C PHE A 344 -8.07 1.24 4.38
N ILE A 345 -7.17 1.89 3.63
CA ILE A 345 -5.86 2.33 4.15
C ILE A 345 -6.02 3.35 5.27
N LEU A 346 -6.83 4.38 5.02
CA LEU A 346 -7.10 5.46 5.98
C LEU A 346 -7.92 4.94 7.16
N THR A 347 -8.90 4.07 6.90
CA THR A 347 -9.68 3.40 7.93
C THR A 347 -8.79 2.58 8.86
N GLY A 348 -7.94 1.70 8.30
CA GLY A 348 -7.01 0.87 9.09
C GLY A 348 -6.06 1.72 9.93
N MET A 349 -5.55 2.82 9.36
CA MET A 349 -4.68 3.75 10.07
C MET A 349 -5.39 4.44 11.24
N LEU A 350 -6.60 4.94 11.03
CA LEU A 350 -7.39 5.59 12.08
C LEU A 350 -7.82 4.58 13.15
N TRP A 351 -8.25 3.38 12.78
CA TRP A 351 -8.66 2.33 13.71
C TRP A 351 -7.52 1.85 14.58
N GLY A 352 -6.34 1.58 13.98
CA GLY A 352 -5.14 1.24 14.74
C GLY A 352 -4.68 2.37 15.66
N ALA A 353 -4.78 3.63 15.20
CA ALA A 353 -4.48 4.80 16.03
C ALA A 353 -5.43 4.93 17.23
N ILE A 354 -6.74 4.83 17.01
CA ILE A 354 -7.77 4.89 18.07
C ILE A 354 -7.50 3.78 19.10
N MET A 355 -7.29 2.55 18.66
CA MET A 355 -7.08 1.42 19.56
C MET A 355 -5.78 1.58 20.37
N ALA A 356 -4.69 2.03 19.76
CA ALA A 356 -3.44 2.31 20.47
C ALA A 356 -3.59 3.42 21.53
N LEU A 357 -4.32 4.49 21.21
CA LEU A 357 -4.59 5.59 22.14
C LEU A 357 -5.48 5.15 23.31
N VAL A 358 -6.48 4.29 23.06
CA VAL A 358 -7.30 3.70 24.12
C VAL A 358 -6.46 2.79 25.02
N ILE A 359 -5.57 1.97 24.46
CA ILE A 359 -4.63 1.12 25.22
C ILE A 359 -3.69 1.97 26.08
N ASP A 360 -3.24 3.11 25.57
CA ASP A 360 -2.40 4.06 26.30
C ASP A 360 -3.17 4.95 27.29
N HIS A 361 -4.48 4.73 27.46
CA HIS A 361 -5.39 5.54 28.28
C HIS A 361 -5.44 7.04 27.89
N LYS A 362 -5.04 7.36 26.65
CA LYS A 362 -5.09 8.71 26.05
C LYS A 362 -6.46 8.98 25.43
N LEU A 363 -7.48 9.03 26.28
CA LEU A 363 -8.88 9.07 25.84
C LEU A 363 -9.24 10.37 25.11
N ASN A 364 -8.59 11.50 25.38
CA ASN A 364 -8.86 12.76 24.67
C ASN A 364 -8.49 12.66 23.21
N GLU A 365 -7.30 12.14 22.95
CA GLU A 365 -6.75 11.92 21.64
C GLU A 365 -7.59 10.87 20.91
N ALA A 366 -7.95 9.76 21.57
CA ALA A 366 -8.82 8.74 20.99
C ALA A 366 -10.19 9.33 20.55
N ILE A 367 -10.81 10.17 21.38
CA ILE A 367 -12.07 10.87 21.06
C ILE A 367 -11.86 11.80 19.85
N ALA A 368 -10.76 12.57 19.82
CA ALA A 368 -10.46 13.45 18.69
C ALA A 368 -10.32 12.65 17.38
N TYR A 369 -9.62 11.51 17.42
CA TYR A 369 -9.50 10.61 16.27
C TYR A 369 -10.84 10.01 15.84
N LEU A 370 -11.70 9.63 16.79
CA LEU A 370 -13.06 9.15 16.48
C LEU A 370 -13.91 10.24 15.82
N MET A 371 -13.80 11.49 16.27
CA MET A 371 -14.51 12.62 15.65
C MET A 371 -13.99 12.92 14.23
N VAL A 372 -12.68 12.81 14.01
CA VAL A 372 -12.10 12.88 12.65
C VAL A 372 -12.63 11.74 11.80
N THR A 373 -12.64 10.51 12.31
CA THR A 373 -13.16 9.32 11.62
C THR A 373 -14.64 9.47 11.26
N ALA A 374 -15.45 10.02 12.18
CA ALA A 374 -16.84 10.36 11.92
C ALA A 374 -16.98 11.39 10.79
N GLY A 375 -16.20 12.47 10.82
CA GLY A 375 -16.21 13.50 9.78
C GLY A 375 -15.82 12.96 8.40
N LEU A 376 -14.79 12.12 8.33
CA LEU A 376 -14.36 11.48 7.08
C LEU A 376 -15.41 10.49 6.56
N THR A 377 -16.04 9.72 7.45
CA THR A 377 -17.16 8.82 7.12
C THR A 377 -18.35 9.59 6.56
N PHE A 378 -18.64 10.76 7.14
CA PHE A 378 -19.74 11.61 6.72
C PHE A 378 -19.60 12.01 5.25
N PHE A 379 -18.42 12.36 4.76
CA PHE A 379 -18.22 12.73 3.36
C PHE A 379 -17.87 11.56 2.43
N GLY A 380 -17.90 10.32 2.92
CA GLY A 380 -17.51 9.13 2.16
C GLY A 380 -16.01 9.06 1.85
N VAL A 381 -15.17 9.80 2.59
CA VAL A 381 -13.70 9.71 2.48
C VAL A 381 -13.22 8.34 2.95
N ILE A 382 -13.85 7.83 4.00
CA ILE A 382 -13.83 6.43 4.40
C ILE A 382 -15.27 5.95 4.44
N HIS A 383 -15.51 4.65 4.32
CA HIS A 383 -16.86 4.09 4.39
C HIS A 383 -17.85 4.70 3.40
N SER A 384 -17.40 4.98 2.18
CA SER A 384 -18.29 5.45 1.14
C SER A 384 -19.41 4.43 0.90
N VAL A 385 -20.65 4.89 0.96
CA VAL A 385 -21.84 4.08 0.65
C VAL A 385 -22.15 4.01 -0.84
N MET A 386 -21.42 4.76 -1.67
CA MET A 386 -21.58 4.69 -3.11
C MET A 386 -20.90 3.44 -3.66
N PRO A 387 -21.50 2.71 -4.63
CA PRO A 387 -20.91 1.50 -5.20
C PRO A 387 -19.51 1.68 -5.80
N ASN A 388 -19.17 2.89 -6.24
CA ASN A 388 -17.88 3.24 -6.83
C ASN A 388 -16.88 3.83 -5.82
N GLY A 389 -17.23 3.90 -4.54
CA GLY A 389 -16.36 4.45 -3.50
C GLY A 389 -16.14 5.96 -3.56
N ASN A 390 -16.91 6.70 -4.35
CA ASN A 390 -16.74 8.14 -4.50
C ASN A 390 -17.04 8.92 -3.21
N LEU A 391 -16.40 10.08 -3.09
CA LEU A 391 -16.80 11.11 -2.15
C LEU A 391 -18.21 11.61 -2.46
N TYR A 392 -18.94 12.00 -1.42
CA TYR A 392 -20.28 12.54 -1.58
C TYR A 392 -20.63 13.58 -0.53
N LEU A 393 -21.72 14.30 -0.82
CA LEU A 393 -22.43 15.10 0.15
C LEU A 393 -23.61 14.28 0.69
N PRO A 394 -23.70 14.00 2.01
CA PRO A 394 -24.70 13.08 2.58
C PRO A 394 -26.14 13.36 2.20
N TRP A 395 -26.50 14.64 2.11
CA TRP A 395 -27.84 15.08 1.76
C TRP A 395 -28.22 14.83 0.29
N LEU A 396 -27.27 14.39 -0.55
CA LEU A 396 -27.50 14.05 -1.96
C LEU A 396 -27.63 12.54 -2.22
N ILE A 397 -27.31 11.69 -1.24
CA ILE A 397 -27.25 10.22 -1.42
C ILE A 397 -28.65 9.56 -1.36
N GLY A 398 -29.65 10.24 -0.81
CA GLY A 398 -31.04 9.76 -0.78
C GLY A 398 -31.30 8.56 0.14
N ASN A 399 -30.30 8.11 0.92
CA ASN A 399 -30.43 7.08 1.94
C ASN A 399 -29.81 7.50 3.28
N SER A 400 -30.16 6.80 4.36
CA SER A 400 -29.71 7.12 5.72
C SER A 400 -28.34 6.56 6.09
N SER A 401 -27.72 5.73 5.23
CA SER A 401 -26.49 5.02 5.55
C SER A 401 -25.32 5.94 5.93
N PRO A 402 -25.04 7.06 5.23
CA PRO A 402 -23.98 7.99 5.65
C PRO A 402 -24.16 8.48 7.09
N TYR A 403 -25.39 8.75 7.48
CA TYR A 403 -25.73 9.24 8.83
C TYR A 403 -25.57 8.12 9.87
N LEU A 404 -25.99 6.89 9.57
CA LEU A 404 -25.87 5.75 10.47
C LEU A 404 -24.39 5.39 10.77
N PHE A 405 -23.56 5.30 9.72
CA PHE A 405 -22.13 5.02 9.89
C PHE A 405 -21.40 6.16 10.63
N THR A 406 -21.74 7.41 10.32
CA THR A 406 -21.21 8.57 11.06
C THR A 406 -21.63 8.54 12.52
N ALA A 407 -22.91 8.27 12.80
CA ALA A 407 -23.44 8.19 14.15
C ALA A 407 -22.76 7.09 14.97
N ALA A 408 -22.41 5.95 14.36
CA ALA A 408 -21.69 4.87 15.06
C ALA A 408 -20.36 5.35 15.67
N TYR A 409 -19.57 6.13 14.93
CA TYR A 409 -18.33 6.72 15.44
C TYR A 409 -18.57 7.78 16.51
N VAL A 410 -19.62 8.61 16.36
CA VAL A 410 -19.99 9.62 17.36
C VAL A 410 -20.46 8.96 18.67
N VAL A 411 -21.24 7.88 18.58
CA VAL A 411 -21.67 7.08 19.74
C VAL A 411 -20.46 6.48 20.45
N PHE A 412 -19.49 5.95 19.70
CA PHE A 412 -18.26 5.44 20.30
C PHE A 412 -17.44 6.55 20.98
N ALA A 413 -17.33 7.73 20.36
CA ALA A 413 -16.67 8.89 20.97
C ALA A 413 -17.38 9.33 22.27
N ALA A 414 -18.71 9.37 22.27
CA ALA A 414 -19.51 9.70 23.44
C ALA A 414 -19.32 8.69 24.57
N PHE A 415 -19.27 7.39 24.25
CA PHE A 415 -18.98 6.34 25.21
C PHE A 415 -17.62 6.55 25.90
N LEU A 416 -16.55 6.79 25.13
CA LEU A 416 -15.23 7.07 25.72
C LEU A 416 -15.22 8.34 26.56
N TRP A 417 -15.97 9.36 26.17
CA TRP A 417 -16.10 10.60 26.93
C TRP A 417 -16.80 10.37 28.29
N ILE A 418 -17.90 9.60 28.31
CA ILE A 418 -18.59 9.22 29.55
C ILE A 418 -17.66 8.42 30.47
N MET A 419 -16.97 7.42 29.93
CA MET A 419 -16.03 6.59 30.70
C MET A 419 -14.89 7.42 31.30
N LYS A 420 -14.38 8.40 30.57
CA LYS A 420 -13.36 9.33 31.05
C LYS A 420 -13.85 10.15 32.25
N ILE A 421 -15.08 10.65 32.22
CA ILE A 421 -15.67 11.42 33.33
C ILE A 421 -15.81 10.53 34.57
N SER A 422 -16.35 9.33 34.39
CA SER A 422 -16.54 8.37 35.49
C SER A 422 -15.22 7.99 36.18
N GLN A 423 -14.14 7.76 35.42
CA GLN A 423 -12.82 7.50 36.00
C GLN A 423 -12.29 8.67 36.84
N LYS A 424 -12.50 9.90 36.37
CA LYS A 424 -12.06 11.11 37.10
C LYS A 424 -12.83 11.27 38.42
N GLU A 425 -14.12 11.01 38.42
CA GLU A 425 -14.96 11.04 39.64
C GLU A 425 -14.53 9.98 40.65
N HIS A 426 -14.23 8.75 40.19
CA HIS A 426 -13.77 7.68 41.06
C HIS A 426 -12.42 8.00 41.74
N VAL A 427 -11.45 8.53 40.99
CA VAL A 427 -10.15 8.95 41.55
C VAL A 427 -10.33 10.09 42.57
N ASN A 428 -11.17 11.07 42.26
CA ASN A 428 -11.46 12.17 43.18
C ASN A 428 -12.19 11.70 44.45
N ALA A 429 -13.00 10.63 44.37
CA ALA A 429 -13.67 10.05 45.53
C ALA A 429 -12.71 9.24 46.42
N LEU A 430 -11.69 8.60 45.86
CA LEU A 430 -10.64 7.91 46.63
C LEU A 430 -9.61 8.87 47.26
N ALA A 431 -9.46 10.08 46.70
CA ALA A 431 -8.53 11.10 47.20
C ALA A 431 -9.13 11.98 48.31
N LYS A 432 -10.44 11.90 48.54
CA LYS A 432 -11.16 12.53 49.67
C LYS A 432 -11.33 11.52 50.78
#